data_AF-A0A5K3EVA8-F1
#
_entry.id   AF-A0A5K3EVA8-F1
#
_cell.length_a   1.000
_cell.length_b   1.000
_cell.length_c   1.000
_cell.angle_alpha   90.00
_cell.angle_beta   90.00
_cell.angle_gamma   90.00
#
_symmetry.space_group_name_H-M   'P 1'
#
loop_
_entity.id
_entity.type
_entity.pdbx_description
1 polymer ?
#
loop_
_entity_poly.entity_id
_entity_poly.type
_entity_poly.pdbx_seq_one_letter_code
_entity_poly.pdbx_strand_id
1 'polypeptide(L)'
;MASDVPLILGIDLGTSSLKVALITHDSETRIEASMSKEIASNSGHGLNNFSHLCMPNEHVQDVGKIFQCLHILLSSISPLLMARVTAISVTGQMHGVMGWLSENLAFSEKSKIEKKKLDVNLAGGGCGNLITWIDRRCTKEFIDSLPTSTRSEKPCSGFGCASILWQMKNQPGEFAATPLAPNEQRDLFEKAAILRKTSVGQPSQRLIGIASIDPVCGLKELAKPRSISQSLFPPLSRPVQHAPWTCVGTIADFLVAGLSSLQRPVMSPQMAMSWGYFDLELNTWDFPALNATGYSLSHLLPEVVPCGTVVGKLSFDWEGIPAGADVFVALGDLQCSVYPFLERHGKNTDVEGGVAACNLSTSAQIAFKIPSSLASNPSPTPSPFHTLSENSESVFERLLKSKRIAVWPFFKPDDRIVVAASLNGGNVVERFVKMLRVWCHQLGCPAIESTQRAHLNQHFPHPPPTELNGFKVHLFIKSTFHVIDNAVILESYLFFCLEQSFVTGVSDCPDGS
;
A
#
# COMPACT_ATOMS: atom_id res chain seq x y z
N MET A 1 -8.72 5.68 -38.61
CA MET A 1 -9.00 6.74 -37.62
C MET A 1 -8.67 6.15 -36.25
N ALA A 2 -7.88 6.83 -35.42
CA ALA A 2 -7.72 6.39 -34.03
C ALA A 2 -9.12 6.43 -33.37
N SER A 3 -9.51 5.39 -32.64
CA SER A 3 -10.86 5.34 -32.06
C SER A 3 -10.98 6.39 -30.94
N ASP A 4 -11.96 7.30 -31.01
CA ASP A 4 -12.27 8.30 -29.96
C ASP A 4 -13.01 7.69 -28.75
N VAL A 5 -12.86 6.39 -28.52
CA VAL A 5 -13.56 5.69 -27.41
C VAL A 5 -13.04 6.23 -26.08
N PRO A 6 -13.92 6.66 -25.14
CA PRO A 6 -13.52 7.10 -23.82
C PRO A 6 -12.73 6.01 -23.07
N LEU A 7 -11.75 6.44 -22.26
CA LEU A 7 -10.90 5.53 -21.50
C LEU A 7 -11.12 5.67 -19.99
N ILE A 8 -10.88 4.57 -19.28
CA ILE A 8 -10.73 4.56 -17.82
C ILE A 8 -9.26 4.35 -17.48
N LEU A 9 -8.73 5.15 -16.55
CA LEU A 9 -7.42 4.95 -15.95
C LEU A 9 -7.56 4.14 -14.66
N GLY A 10 -7.02 2.94 -14.64
CA GLY A 10 -6.81 2.15 -13.42
C GLY A 10 -5.41 2.38 -12.86
N ILE A 11 -5.32 2.63 -11.54
CA ILE A 11 -4.05 2.83 -10.82
C ILE A 11 -3.97 1.82 -9.68
N ASP A 12 -2.91 1.01 -9.63
CA ASP A 12 -2.58 0.07 -8.55
C ASP A 12 -1.39 0.62 -7.74
N LEU A 13 -1.67 1.11 -6.54
CA LEU A 13 -0.69 1.59 -5.57
C LEU A 13 -0.22 0.44 -4.66
N GLY A 14 0.49 -0.53 -5.24
CA GLY A 14 1.04 -1.67 -4.54
C GLY A 14 2.21 -1.32 -3.59
N THR A 15 2.59 -2.28 -2.74
CA THR A 15 3.64 -2.07 -1.72
C THR A 15 5.03 -1.82 -2.33
N SER A 16 5.45 -2.58 -3.33
CA SER A 16 6.80 -2.48 -3.92
C SER A 16 6.82 -1.84 -5.31
N SER A 17 5.68 -1.81 -5.99
CA SER A 17 5.56 -1.33 -7.36
C SER A 17 4.21 -0.68 -7.59
N LEU A 18 4.20 0.33 -8.47
CA LEU A 18 2.99 0.94 -8.98
C LEU A 18 2.68 0.38 -10.37
N LYS A 19 1.39 0.25 -10.69
CA LYS A 19 0.94 -0.16 -12.02
C LYS A 19 -0.20 0.73 -12.47
N VAL A 20 -0.27 0.96 -13.76
CA VAL A 20 -1.36 1.71 -14.39
C VAL A 20 -1.80 1.02 -15.66
N ALA A 21 -3.07 1.15 -15.97
CA ALA A 21 -3.63 0.64 -17.20
C ALA A 21 -4.73 1.57 -17.71
N LEU A 22 -4.75 1.76 -19.03
CA LEU A 22 -5.83 2.42 -19.75
C LEU A 22 -6.68 1.38 -20.45
N ILE A 23 -7.98 1.45 -20.22
CA ILE A 23 -8.95 0.52 -20.79
C ILE A 23 -10.09 1.25 -21.50
N THR A 24 -10.66 0.63 -22.53
CA THR A 24 -11.80 1.20 -23.24
C THR A 24 -13.07 1.12 -22.41
N HIS A 25 -13.86 2.19 -22.43
CA HIS A 25 -15.19 2.23 -21.85
C HIS A 25 -16.24 1.94 -22.94
N ASP A 26 -16.19 0.71 -23.48
CA ASP A 26 -17.14 0.18 -24.47
C ASP A 26 -17.54 -1.27 -24.11
N SER A 27 -18.46 -1.85 -24.87
CA SER A 27 -19.00 -3.21 -24.63
C SER A 27 -17.95 -4.32 -24.72
N GLU A 28 -16.83 -4.07 -25.40
CA GLU A 28 -15.70 -5.00 -25.51
C GLU A 28 -14.45 -4.34 -24.92
N THR A 29 -14.25 -4.51 -23.62
CA THR A 29 -13.16 -3.81 -22.98
C THR A 29 -11.80 -4.28 -23.46
N ARG A 30 -10.99 -3.35 -23.96
CA ARG A 30 -9.63 -3.55 -24.46
C ARG A 30 -8.65 -2.74 -23.62
N ILE A 31 -7.41 -3.21 -23.53
CA ILE A 31 -6.32 -2.50 -22.87
C ILE A 31 -5.55 -1.72 -23.93
N GLU A 32 -5.54 -0.41 -23.79
CA GLU A 32 -4.85 0.51 -24.71
C GLU A 32 -3.39 0.75 -24.29
N ALA A 33 -3.15 0.77 -22.98
CA ALA A 33 -1.81 0.90 -22.42
C ALA A 33 -1.78 0.19 -21.06
N SER A 34 -0.65 -0.42 -20.73
CA SER A 34 -0.41 -0.95 -19.40
C SER A 34 1.07 -0.95 -19.08
N MET A 35 1.40 -0.57 -17.85
CA MET A 35 2.78 -0.43 -17.42
C MET A 35 2.93 -0.51 -15.90
N SER A 36 4.14 -0.85 -15.47
CA SER A 36 4.50 -1.00 -14.06
C SER A 36 5.88 -0.42 -13.78
N LYS A 37 6.07 0.13 -12.59
CA LYS A 37 7.37 0.64 -12.12
C LYS A 37 7.56 0.32 -10.64
N GLU A 38 8.73 -0.21 -10.30
CA GLU A 38 9.12 -0.42 -8.91
C GLU A 38 9.34 0.92 -8.21
N ILE A 39 8.86 1.03 -6.98
CA ILE A 39 9.11 2.18 -6.12
C ILE A 39 10.56 2.08 -5.65
N ALA A 40 11.35 3.13 -5.90
CA ALA A 40 12.75 3.14 -5.49
C ALA A 40 12.85 2.87 -3.98
N SER A 41 13.49 1.74 -3.61
CA SER A 41 13.53 1.27 -2.23
C SER A 41 14.14 2.31 -1.28
N ASN A 42 13.62 2.35 -0.05
CA ASN A 42 14.33 2.94 1.09
C ASN A 42 15.43 1.98 1.58
N SER A 43 16.29 1.48 0.69
CA SER A 43 17.55 0.81 1.10
C SER A 43 18.68 1.83 1.25
N GLY A 44 18.34 3.07 1.60
CA GLY A 44 19.29 4.06 2.03
C GLY A 44 19.16 4.19 3.53
N HIS A 45 20.16 3.70 4.27
CA HIS A 45 20.77 4.53 5.30
C HIS A 45 21.21 5.84 4.62
N GLY A 46 20.27 6.69 4.23
CA GLY A 46 20.58 8.05 3.88
C GLY A 46 21.22 8.63 5.14
N LEU A 47 22.48 9.03 5.03
CA LEU A 47 23.13 9.91 6.01
C LEU A 47 22.42 11.27 6.03
N ASN A 48 21.12 11.27 6.31
CA ASN A 48 20.52 12.39 7.00
C ASN A 48 20.86 12.13 8.46
N ASN A 49 21.41 13.11 9.16
CA ASN A 49 21.87 13.03 10.56
C ASN A 49 20.75 12.69 11.60
N PHE A 50 19.61 12.17 11.13
CA PHE A 50 18.44 11.75 11.88
C PHE A 50 18.15 10.25 11.80
N SER A 51 19.06 9.42 11.26
CA SER A 51 18.91 7.95 11.23
C SER A 51 18.90 7.29 12.62
N HIS A 52 19.31 8.01 13.68
CA HIS A 52 19.07 7.65 15.08
C HIS A 52 17.61 7.87 15.56
N LEU A 53 16.77 8.42 14.67
CA LEU A 53 15.32 8.61 14.70
C LEU A 53 14.48 7.34 14.92
N CYS A 54 14.72 6.31 14.09
CA CYS A 54 13.75 5.25 13.80
C CYS A 54 13.22 4.54 15.07
N MET A 55 11.89 4.51 15.23
CA MET A 55 11.27 3.83 16.36
C MET A 55 11.49 2.33 16.18
N PRO A 56 11.69 1.55 17.26
CA PRO A 56 11.74 0.10 17.13
C PRO A 56 10.48 -0.41 16.43
N ASN A 57 10.65 -1.33 15.48
CA ASN A 57 9.55 -1.97 14.74
C ASN A 57 8.70 -1.05 13.85
N GLU A 58 9.16 0.17 13.60
CA GLU A 58 8.56 1.09 12.63
C GLU A 58 8.83 0.66 11.19
N HIS A 59 7.78 0.67 10.36
CA HIS A 59 7.92 0.48 8.92
C HIS A 59 7.09 1.51 8.15
N VAL A 60 7.78 2.41 7.46
CA VAL A 60 7.18 3.54 6.74
C VAL A 60 7.64 3.61 5.28
N GLN A 61 6.80 4.19 4.43
CA GLN A 61 7.12 4.51 3.04
C GLN A 61 7.06 6.02 2.79
N ASP A 62 8.02 6.49 1.99
CA ASP A 62 8.08 7.89 1.57
C ASP A 62 7.02 8.15 0.48
N VAL A 63 6.03 8.95 0.84
CA VAL A 63 4.89 9.29 -0.04
C VAL A 63 5.36 10.10 -1.23
N GLY A 64 6.38 10.96 -1.07
CA GLY A 64 6.98 11.71 -2.17
C GLY A 64 7.56 10.79 -3.24
N LYS A 65 8.24 9.71 -2.83
CA LYS A 65 8.76 8.69 -3.77
C LYS A 65 7.65 7.92 -4.48
N ILE A 66 6.55 7.62 -3.78
CA ILE A 66 5.37 6.98 -4.39
C ILE A 66 4.80 7.87 -5.49
N PHE A 67 4.54 9.15 -5.19
CA PHE A 67 3.98 10.10 -6.15
C PHE A 67 4.95 10.41 -7.31
N GLN A 68 6.25 10.48 -7.03
CA GLN A 68 7.26 10.61 -8.08
C GLN A 68 7.28 9.39 -9.01
N CYS A 69 7.17 8.19 -8.45
CA CYS A 69 7.06 6.96 -9.23
C CYS A 69 5.82 6.96 -10.13
N LEU A 70 4.67 7.37 -9.57
CA LEU A 70 3.41 7.51 -10.30
C LEU A 70 3.52 8.52 -11.44
N HIS A 71 4.11 9.70 -11.18
CA HIS A 71 4.36 10.70 -12.21
C HIS A 71 5.21 10.14 -13.36
N ILE A 72 6.32 9.47 -13.06
CA ILE A 72 7.18 8.86 -14.09
C ILE A 72 6.42 7.82 -14.90
N LEU A 73 5.55 7.06 -14.24
CA LEU A 73 4.74 6.05 -14.89
C LEU A 73 3.73 6.70 -15.85
N LEU A 74 2.90 7.62 -15.37
CA LEU A 74 1.87 8.29 -16.18
C LEU A 74 2.46 9.11 -17.33
N SER A 75 3.58 9.82 -17.11
CA SER A 75 4.25 10.62 -18.16
C SER A 75 4.86 9.79 -19.29
N SER A 76 4.97 8.47 -19.13
CA SER A 76 5.42 7.57 -20.19
C SER A 76 4.28 7.13 -21.12
N ILE A 77 3.01 7.44 -20.79
CA ILE A 77 1.85 7.10 -21.61
C ILE A 77 1.62 8.20 -22.65
N SER A 78 1.17 7.80 -23.85
CA SER A 78 0.85 8.73 -24.94
C SER A 78 -0.17 9.80 -24.48
N PRO A 79 0.12 11.11 -24.66
CA PRO A 79 -0.81 12.19 -24.34
C PRO A 79 -2.15 12.07 -25.07
N LEU A 80 -2.17 11.47 -26.28
CA LEU A 80 -3.39 11.23 -27.04
C LEU A 80 -4.33 10.23 -26.34
N LEU A 81 -3.77 9.25 -25.62
CA LEU A 81 -4.56 8.32 -24.82
C LEU A 81 -5.02 8.98 -23.52
N MET A 82 -4.12 9.70 -22.84
CA MET A 82 -4.44 10.40 -21.59
C MET A 82 -5.57 11.43 -21.78
N ALA A 83 -5.61 12.11 -22.93
CA ALA A 83 -6.66 13.05 -23.28
C ALA A 83 -8.07 12.43 -23.40
N ARG A 84 -8.17 11.11 -23.60
CA ARG A 84 -9.43 10.36 -23.70
C ARG A 84 -9.93 9.82 -22.36
N VAL A 85 -9.17 10.00 -21.28
CA VAL A 85 -9.54 9.49 -19.95
C VAL A 85 -10.73 10.29 -19.41
N THR A 86 -11.81 9.57 -19.11
CA THR A 86 -13.06 10.13 -18.58
C THR A 86 -13.39 9.64 -17.18
N ALA A 87 -12.68 8.62 -16.70
CA ALA A 87 -12.81 8.07 -15.35
C ALA A 87 -11.48 7.56 -14.82
N ILE A 88 -11.28 7.69 -13.51
CA ILE A 88 -10.09 7.28 -12.77
C ILE A 88 -10.52 6.38 -11.61
N SER A 89 -9.96 5.18 -11.55
CA SER A 89 -10.16 4.23 -10.46
C SER A 89 -8.81 3.89 -9.82
N VAL A 90 -8.79 3.84 -8.49
CA VAL A 90 -7.57 3.62 -7.72
C VAL A 90 -7.76 2.41 -6.81
N THR A 91 -6.86 1.45 -6.93
CA THR A 91 -6.67 0.37 -5.96
C THR A 91 -5.31 0.52 -5.30
N GLY A 92 -5.12 -0.04 -4.11
CA GLY A 92 -3.82 0.01 -3.48
C GLY A 92 -3.69 -0.83 -2.23
N GLN A 93 -2.48 -0.83 -1.68
CA GLN A 93 -2.19 -1.54 -0.45
C GLN A 93 -3.10 -1.10 0.70
N MET A 94 -3.69 -2.09 1.36
CA MET A 94 -4.64 -1.91 2.45
C MET A 94 -3.93 -1.72 3.80
N HIS A 95 -4.72 -1.58 4.88
CA HIS A 95 -4.33 -1.50 6.30
C HIS A 95 -3.53 -0.27 6.72
N GLY A 96 -2.54 0.14 5.92
CA GLY A 96 -1.64 1.25 6.23
C GLY A 96 -2.38 2.58 6.36
N VAL A 97 -1.78 3.50 7.12
CA VAL A 97 -2.36 4.82 7.40
C VAL A 97 -1.39 5.93 7.03
N MET A 98 -1.94 6.97 6.42
CA MET A 98 -1.28 8.23 6.22
C MET A 98 -2.07 9.35 6.89
N GLY A 99 -1.35 10.33 7.46
CA GLY A 99 -1.93 11.56 8.01
C GLY A 99 -1.54 12.76 7.15
N TRP A 100 -2.49 13.68 6.95
CA TRP A 100 -2.25 14.92 6.22
C TRP A 100 -3.13 16.06 6.72
N LEU A 101 -2.83 17.27 6.25
CA LEU A 101 -3.62 18.47 6.48
C LEU A 101 -4.62 18.66 5.34
N SER A 102 -5.88 18.94 5.71
CA SER A 102 -6.95 19.29 4.77
C SER A 102 -6.69 20.61 4.03
N GLU A 103 -7.70 21.16 3.34
CA GLU A 103 -7.61 22.47 2.66
C GLU A 103 -6.51 22.51 1.58
N ASN A 104 -6.28 21.38 0.92
CA ASN A 104 -5.22 21.18 -0.09
C ASN A 104 -3.77 21.44 0.39
N LEU A 105 -3.54 21.62 1.70
CA LEU A 105 -2.19 21.90 2.23
C LEU A 105 -1.21 20.74 2.01
N ALA A 106 -1.74 19.52 1.86
CA ALA A 106 -0.98 18.31 1.56
C ALA A 106 -0.38 18.29 0.15
N PHE A 107 -0.82 19.16 -0.77
CA PHE A 107 -0.39 19.18 -2.16
C PHE A 107 0.19 20.55 -2.56
N SER A 108 1.06 20.55 -3.56
CA SER A 108 1.64 21.77 -4.11
C SER A 108 0.70 22.40 -5.14
N GLU A 109 -0.02 23.45 -4.74
CA GLU A 109 -0.91 24.20 -5.64
C GLU A 109 -0.16 24.73 -6.88
N LYS A 110 1.06 25.24 -6.67
CA LYS A 110 1.95 25.66 -7.75
C LYS A 110 2.18 24.56 -8.78
N SER A 111 2.39 23.31 -8.33
CA SER A 111 2.65 22.19 -9.24
C SER A 111 1.39 21.72 -9.96
N LYS A 112 0.21 21.80 -9.32
CA LYS A 112 -1.08 21.55 -9.97
C LYS A 112 -1.28 22.52 -11.14
N ILE A 113 -1.08 23.82 -10.91
CA ILE A 113 -1.33 24.87 -11.90
C ILE A 113 -0.25 24.90 -13.00
N GLU A 114 1.02 24.96 -12.63
CA GLU A 114 2.11 25.22 -13.59
C GLU A 114 2.57 23.95 -14.30
N LYS A 115 2.52 22.80 -13.63
CA LYS A 115 3.08 21.55 -14.16
C LYS A 115 2.01 20.52 -14.50
N LYS A 116 0.75 20.73 -14.12
CA LYS A 116 -0.33 19.74 -14.25
C LYS A 116 0.02 18.43 -13.53
N LYS A 117 0.65 18.54 -12.36
CA LYS A 117 1.11 17.41 -11.52
C LYS A 117 0.55 17.51 -10.11
N LEU A 118 0.25 16.35 -9.53
CA LEU A 118 -0.14 16.24 -8.13
C LEU A 118 1.10 16.03 -7.24
N ASP A 119 1.93 17.06 -7.08
CA ASP A 119 3.11 16.97 -6.21
C ASP A 119 2.69 17.09 -4.72
N VAL A 120 3.18 16.18 -3.87
CA VAL A 120 2.91 16.20 -2.43
C VAL A 120 3.81 17.18 -1.69
N ASN A 121 3.25 17.85 -0.67
CA ASN A 121 3.93 18.88 0.10
C ASN A 121 4.64 18.31 1.34
N LEU A 122 5.47 17.28 1.15
CA LEU A 122 6.16 16.59 2.24
C LEU A 122 7.18 17.50 2.94
N ALA A 123 7.97 18.26 2.17
CA ALA A 123 8.97 19.20 2.70
C ALA A 123 8.33 20.39 3.42
N GLY A 124 7.18 20.87 2.93
CA GLY A 124 6.36 21.87 3.63
C GLY A 124 5.58 21.27 4.79
N GLY A 125 5.57 19.94 4.96
CA GLY A 125 4.93 19.19 6.03
C GLY A 125 3.42 19.26 6.01
N GLY A 126 2.84 19.20 4.81
CA GLY A 126 1.39 19.08 4.59
C GLY A 126 0.89 17.64 4.69
N CYS A 127 1.78 16.65 4.62
CA CYS A 127 1.48 15.24 4.82
C CYS A 127 2.67 14.51 5.48
N GLY A 128 2.40 13.37 6.09
CA GLY A 128 3.39 12.47 6.67
C GLY A 128 3.81 11.35 5.73
N ASN A 129 4.70 10.50 6.22
CA ASN A 129 4.99 9.21 5.58
C ASN A 129 3.82 8.25 5.77
N LEU A 130 3.74 7.23 4.91
CA LEU A 130 2.77 6.16 5.04
C LEU A 130 3.28 5.14 6.07
N ILE A 131 2.55 4.96 7.17
CA ILE A 131 2.77 3.84 8.09
C ILE A 131 2.19 2.59 7.41
N THR A 132 3.05 1.62 7.12
CA THR A 132 2.66 0.48 6.27
C THR A 132 1.97 -0.63 7.06
N TRP A 133 1.33 -1.54 6.33
CA TRP A 133 0.68 -2.73 6.89
C TRP A 133 1.61 -3.71 7.62
N ILE A 134 2.93 -3.69 7.33
CA ILE A 134 3.93 -4.49 8.06
C ILE A 134 4.49 -3.81 9.30
N ASP A 135 4.03 -2.60 9.64
CA ASP A 135 4.47 -1.90 10.84
C ASP A 135 4.12 -2.70 12.12
N ARG A 136 5.10 -2.84 13.01
CA ARG A 136 5.02 -3.64 14.23
C ARG A 136 5.19 -2.80 15.51
N ARG A 137 4.99 -1.47 15.45
CA ARG A 137 5.07 -0.60 16.64
C ARG A 137 3.98 -0.90 17.68
N CYS A 138 2.82 -1.37 17.21
CA CYS A 138 1.70 -1.76 18.05
C CYS A 138 1.98 -3.16 18.62
N THR A 139 2.55 -3.22 19.82
CA THR A 139 2.83 -4.49 20.48
C THR A 139 1.56 -5.25 20.84
N LYS A 140 1.69 -6.55 21.15
CA LYS A 140 0.56 -7.36 21.59
C LYS A 140 -0.11 -6.76 22.83
N GLU A 141 0.67 -6.27 23.79
CA GLU A 141 0.18 -5.63 25.01
C GLU A 141 -0.62 -4.37 24.69
N PHE A 142 -0.16 -3.58 23.71
CA PHE A 142 -0.92 -2.43 23.25
C PHE A 142 -2.25 -2.83 22.61
N ILE A 143 -2.24 -3.80 21.68
CA ILE A 143 -3.47 -4.28 21.02
C ILE A 143 -4.46 -4.88 22.02
N ASP A 144 -3.97 -5.68 22.96
CA ASP A 144 -4.80 -6.29 24.01
C ASP A 144 -5.43 -5.22 24.92
N SER A 145 -4.71 -4.10 25.16
CA SER A 145 -5.21 -2.97 25.95
C SER A 145 -6.31 -2.15 25.28
N LEU A 146 -6.51 -2.30 23.96
CA LEU A 146 -7.56 -1.57 23.26
C LEU A 146 -8.96 -2.11 23.64
N PRO A 147 -10.02 -1.28 23.60
CA PRO A 147 -11.37 -1.69 23.96
C PRO A 147 -11.90 -2.89 23.19
N THR A 148 -12.74 -3.71 23.81
CA THR A 148 -13.44 -4.78 23.11
C THR A 148 -14.41 -4.18 22.11
N SER A 149 -14.41 -4.71 20.89
CA SER A 149 -15.35 -4.33 19.85
C SER A 149 -16.77 -4.76 20.21
N THR A 150 -17.77 -4.04 19.69
CA THR A 150 -19.18 -4.38 19.93
C THR A 150 -19.69 -5.33 18.86
N ARG A 151 -19.59 -4.92 17.59
CA ARG A 151 -20.02 -5.65 16.38
C ARG A 151 -18.93 -5.74 15.32
N SER A 152 -17.75 -5.21 15.62
CA SER A 152 -16.58 -5.20 14.74
C SER A 152 -15.47 -6.13 15.24
N GLU A 153 -14.31 -6.11 14.60
CA GLU A 153 -13.09 -6.75 15.11
C GLU A 153 -12.08 -5.73 15.67
N LYS A 154 -11.37 -6.11 16.74
CA LYS A 154 -10.20 -5.36 17.20
C LYS A 154 -9.14 -5.29 16.08
N PRO A 155 -8.43 -4.17 15.95
CA PRO A 155 -7.36 -4.04 14.96
C PRO A 155 -6.15 -4.92 15.30
N CYS A 156 -5.38 -5.28 14.28
CA CYS A 156 -4.05 -5.89 14.44
C CYS A 156 -2.94 -4.82 14.34
N SER A 157 -1.70 -5.16 14.69
CA SER A 157 -0.56 -4.29 14.37
C SER A 157 -0.45 -4.09 12.86
N GLY A 158 -0.14 -2.86 12.44
CA GLY A 158 -0.10 -2.43 11.04
C GLY A 158 -1.45 -1.95 10.51
N PHE A 159 -2.54 -2.10 11.27
CA PHE A 159 -3.86 -1.60 10.88
C PHE A 159 -3.99 -0.12 11.24
N GLY A 160 -4.79 0.62 10.48
CA GLY A 160 -4.93 2.07 10.61
C GLY A 160 -5.41 2.52 11.99
N CYS A 161 -6.51 1.95 12.53
CA CYS A 161 -7.00 2.36 13.85
C CYS A 161 -5.99 2.08 14.97
N ALA A 162 -5.31 0.93 14.94
CA ALA A 162 -4.24 0.64 15.89
C ALA A 162 -3.10 1.66 15.80
N SER A 163 -2.68 2.00 14.58
CA SER A 163 -1.57 2.93 14.35
C SER A 163 -1.92 4.36 14.78
N ILE A 164 -3.13 4.83 14.50
CA ILE A 164 -3.62 6.14 14.95
C ILE A 164 -3.67 6.20 16.48
N LEU A 165 -4.30 5.22 17.12
CA LEU A 165 -4.42 5.16 18.58
C LEU A 165 -3.04 5.07 19.25
N TRP A 166 -2.12 4.31 18.67
CA TRP A 166 -0.75 4.22 19.16
C TRP A 166 -0.05 5.58 19.09
N GLN A 167 -0.21 6.30 17.98
CA GLN A 167 0.36 7.64 17.82
C GLN A 167 -0.27 8.64 18.79
N MET A 168 -1.58 8.63 18.98
CA MET A 168 -2.23 9.51 19.96
C MET A 168 -1.75 9.27 21.40
N LYS A 169 -1.38 8.03 21.72
CA LYS A 169 -0.82 7.65 23.03
C LYS A 169 0.66 8.01 23.19
N ASN A 170 1.47 7.77 22.16
CA ASN A 170 2.94 7.81 22.27
C ASN A 170 3.59 9.03 21.59
N GLN A 171 2.89 9.72 20.70
CA GLN A 171 3.28 10.96 20.03
C GLN A 171 2.14 12.01 20.12
N PRO A 172 1.87 12.59 21.30
CA PRO A 172 0.88 13.64 21.43
C PRO A 172 1.18 14.79 20.45
N GLY A 173 0.19 15.16 19.63
CA GLY A 173 0.32 16.17 18.59
C GLY A 173 0.55 15.63 17.18
N GLU A 174 0.76 14.31 17.00
CA GLU A 174 0.82 13.70 15.66
C GLU A 174 -0.50 13.90 14.90
N PHE A 175 -1.63 13.60 15.56
CA PHE A 175 -2.98 13.80 15.06
C PHE A 175 -3.72 14.86 15.88
N ALA A 176 -4.60 15.62 15.23
CA ALA A 176 -5.44 16.61 15.90
C ALA A 176 -6.42 15.90 16.86
N ALA A 177 -6.34 16.22 18.16
CA ALA A 177 -7.21 15.62 19.17
C ALA A 177 -8.67 16.10 19.06
N THR A 178 -8.88 17.30 18.52
CA THR A 178 -10.19 17.90 18.22
C THR A 178 -10.19 18.46 16.80
N PRO A 179 -11.37 18.72 16.20
CA PRO A 179 -11.44 19.44 14.93
C PRO A 179 -10.73 20.80 15.02
N LEU A 180 -9.91 21.10 14.01
CA LEU A 180 -9.26 22.41 13.86
C LEU A 180 -9.98 23.23 12.79
N ALA A 181 -10.17 24.51 13.03
CA ALA A 181 -10.74 25.40 12.02
C ALA A 181 -9.74 25.60 10.85
N PRO A 182 -10.19 25.80 9.60
CA PRO A 182 -9.30 25.97 8.45
C PRO A 182 -8.21 27.04 8.64
N ASN A 183 -8.55 28.18 9.25
CA ASN A 183 -7.59 29.26 9.50
C ASN A 183 -6.55 28.87 10.56
N GLU A 184 -6.98 28.21 11.64
CA GLU A 184 -6.08 27.72 12.69
C GLU A 184 -5.11 26.68 12.14
N GLN A 185 -5.59 25.76 11.30
CA GLN A 185 -4.75 24.77 10.64
C GLN A 185 -3.70 25.43 9.73
N ARG A 186 -4.08 26.45 8.95
CA ARG A 186 -3.15 27.22 8.11
C ARG A 186 -2.10 27.94 8.94
N ASP A 187 -2.50 28.59 10.03
CA ASP A 187 -1.58 29.26 10.95
C ASP A 187 -0.56 28.29 11.56
N LEU A 188 -1.01 27.11 12.00
CA LEU A 188 -0.14 26.06 12.54
C LEU A 188 0.82 25.54 11.46
N PHE A 189 0.33 25.33 10.24
CA PHE A 189 1.12 24.90 9.10
C PHE A 189 2.22 25.90 8.76
N GLU A 190 1.89 27.20 8.67
CA GLU A 190 2.84 28.26 8.37
C GLU A 190 3.90 28.41 9.47
N LYS A 191 3.50 28.38 10.75
CA LYS A 191 4.42 28.40 11.89
C LYS A 191 5.39 27.21 11.84
N ALA A 192 4.88 26.01 11.57
CA ALA A 192 5.72 24.81 11.43
C ALA A 192 6.69 24.94 10.24
N ALA A 193 6.23 25.50 9.11
CA ALA A 193 7.08 25.73 7.93
C ALA A 193 8.21 26.73 8.21
N ILE A 194 7.95 27.79 8.97
CA ILE A 194 8.99 28.76 9.40
C ILE A 194 10.02 28.06 10.30
N LEU A 195 9.57 27.31 11.30
CA LEU A 195 10.47 26.59 12.22
C LEU A 195 11.40 25.63 11.47
N ARG A 196 10.87 24.89 10.48
CA ARG A 196 11.69 24.01 9.64
C ARG A 196 12.75 24.77 8.85
N LYS A 197 12.38 25.89 8.22
CA LYS A 197 13.34 26.74 7.50
C LYS A 197 14.43 27.31 8.41
N THR A 198 14.11 27.62 9.67
CA THR A 198 15.11 28.11 10.64
C THR A 198 16.00 27.00 11.22
N SER A 199 15.50 25.77 11.32
CA SER A 199 16.28 24.61 11.78
C SER A 199 17.27 24.07 10.74
N VAL A 200 16.98 24.27 9.45
CA VAL A 200 17.90 23.98 8.35
C VAL A 200 18.71 25.26 8.12
N GLY A 201 19.76 25.45 8.92
CA GLY A 201 20.50 26.70 9.09
C GLY A 201 20.74 27.52 7.80
N GLN A 202 20.63 28.85 7.92
CA GLN A 202 21.09 29.78 6.90
C GLN A 202 22.55 29.46 6.52
N PRO A 203 22.94 29.53 5.23
CA PRO A 203 24.35 29.54 4.88
C PRO A 203 24.94 30.79 5.53
N SER A 204 25.83 30.60 6.50
CA SER A 204 26.58 31.67 7.13
C SER A 204 27.21 32.55 6.06
N GLN A 205 26.71 33.79 5.92
CA GLN A 205 27.43 34.83 5.20
C GLN A 205 28.82 34.91 5.82
N ARG A 206 29.84 34.62 5.01
CA ARG A 206 31.24 34.90 5.34
C ARG A 206 31.34 36.38 5.72
N LEU A 207 31.43 36.69 7.01
CA LEU A 207 32.01 37.96 7.42
C LEU A 207 33.52 37.85 7.16
N ILE A 208 33.94 38.49 6.08
CA ILE A 208 35.32 38.90 5.87
C ILE A 208 35.55 40.06 6.85
N GLY A 209 36.39 39.82 7.87
CA GLY A 209 36.82 40.83 8.83
C GLY A 209 38.22 40.47 9.34
N ILE A 210 39.13 41.43 9.24
CA ILE A 210 40.58 41.28 9.14
C ILE A 210 41.29 41.34 10.51
N ALA A 211 42.30 40.48 10.67
CA ALA A 211 43.56 40.58 11.44
C ALA A 211 43.64 40.96 12.94
N SER A 212 44.14 39.97 13.71
CA SER A 212 45.35 39.97 14.56
C SER A 212 45.31 40.30 16.06
N ILE A 213 46.09 39.48 16.79
CA ILE A 213 46.88 39.67 18.03
C ILE A 213 46.36 38.94 19.29
N ASP A 214 47.09 37.86 19.63
CA ASP A 214 47.22 37.17 20.94
C ASP A 214 48.08 38.01 21.93
N PRO A 215 48.40 37.57 23.18
CA PRO A 215 47.60 36.92 24.24
C PRO A 215 47.91 37.52 25.66
N VAL A 216 46.99 37.55 26.64
CA VAL A 216 47.39 37.61 28.08
C VAL A 216 46.39 36.91 29.01
N CYS A 217 46.87 35.82 29.62
CA CYS A 217 46.73 35.33 31.00
C CYS A 217 45.51 35.69 31.87
N GLY A 218 44.84 34.66 32.43
CA GLY A 218 43.92 34.79 33.56
C GLY A 218 43.18 33.50 33.93
N LEU A 219 43.88 32.54 34.53
CA LEU A 219 43.30 31.35 35.18
C LEU A 219 42.36 31.75 36.34
N LYS A 220 41.05 31.44 36.24
CA LYS A 220 40.18 31.15 37.40
C LYS A 220 39.09 30.12 37.10
N GLU A 221 39.16 29.05 37.88
CA GLU A 221 38.13 28.08 38.30
C GLU A 221 37.34 27.26 37.27
N LEU A 222 37.78 25.99 37.19
CA LEU A 222 37.12 24.86 36.57
C LEU A 222 35.86 24.45 37.36
N ALA A 223 34.69 24.91 36.95
CA ALA A 223 33.42 24.39 37.45
C ALA A 223 33.10 23.05 36.75
N LYS A 224 33.08 21.96 37.54
CA LYS A 224 32.71 20.60 37.10
C LYS A 224 31.35 20.58 36.39
N PRO A 225 31.21 19.99 35.19
CA PRO A 225 29.90 19.69 34.65
C PRO A 225 29.26 18.58 35.48
N ARG A 226 28.05 18.85 36.01
CA ARG A 226 27.19 17.85 36.65
C ARG A 226 26.92 16.73 35.66
N SER A 227 27.12 15.50 36.12
CA SER A 227 26.79 14.25 35.44
C SER A 227 25.38 14.33 34.84
N ILE A 228 25.32 14.27 33.51
CA ILE A 228 24.08 13.97 32.79
C ILE A 228 23.83 12.48 33.02
N SER A 229 22.76 12.17 33.74
CA SER A 229 22.17 10.84 33.82
C SER A 229 21.97 10.32 32.40
N GLN A 230 22.81 9.36 31.99
CA GLN A 230 22.60 8.62 30.76
C GLN A 230 21.43 7.66 30.98
N SER A 231 20.23 8.12 30.64
CA SER A 231 19.13 7.23 30.28
C SER A 231 19.58 6.39 29.08
N LEU A 232 19.70 5.07 29.25
CA LEU A 232 20.08 4.09 28.23
C LEU A 232 18.99 3.82 27.19
N PHE A 233 17.87 4.55 27.23
CA PHE A 233 16.78 4.42 26.25
C PHE A 233 16.55 5.76 25.55
N PRO A 234 16.48 5.79 24.20
CA PRO A 234 16.01 6.98 23.50
C PRO A 234 14.58 7.30 23.96
N PRO A 235 14.21 8.58 24.11
CA PRO A 235 12.84 8.94 24.45
C PRO A 235 11.88 8.37 23.40
N LEU A 236 10.80 7.74 23.84
CA LEU A 236 9.77 7.19 22.96
C LEU A 236 9.05 8.27 22.15
N SER A 237 9.17 9.54 22.54
CA SER A 237 8.56 10.70 21.90
C SER A 237 9.57 11.43 21.01
N ARG A 238 9.26 11.62 19.72
CA ARG A 238 9.98 12.54 18.84
C ARG A 238 9.30 13.91 18.92
N PRO A 239 10.04 15.02 18.82
CA PRO A 239 9.40 16.31 18.65
C PRO A 239 8.62 16.32 17.33
N VAL A 240 7.31 16.47 17.41
CA VAL A 240 6.42 16.62 16.25
C VAL A 240 6.77 17.96 15.60
N GLN A 241 7.33 17.92 14.39
CA GLN A 241 7.76 19.11 13.65
C GLN A 241 6.73 19.54 12.59
N HIS A 242 5.49 19.09 12.68
CA HIS A 242 4.41 19.45 11.78
C HIS A 242 3.15 19.85 12.56
N ALA A 243 2.23 20.52 11.86
CA ALA A 243 0.90 20.69 12.42
C ALA A 243 0.24 19.31 12.60
N PRO A 244 -0.59 19.11 13.63
CA PRO A 244 -1.29 17.85 13.83
C PRO A 244 -2.14 17.49 12.62
N TRP A 245 -2.06 16.25 12.16
CA TRP A 245 -2.83 15.79 11.01
C TRP A 245 -4.34 15.88 11.30
N THR A 246 -5.09 16.42 10.35
CA THR A 246 -6.55 16.60 10.46
C THR A 246 -7.34 15.66 9.56
N CYS A 247 -6.64 14.97 8.65
CA CYS A 247 -7.19 13.92 7.81
C CYS A 247 -6.33 12.67 7.90
N VAL A 248 -6.98 11.51 7.76
CA VAL A 248 -6.30 10.20 7.67
C VAL A 248 -6.93 9.35 6.58
N GLY A 249 -6.19 8.36 6.08
CA GLY A 249 -6.65 7.41 5.05
C GLY A 249 -5.53 6.50 4.59
N THR A 250 -5.83 5.56 3.68
CA THR A 250 -4.78 4.81 2.98
C THR A 250 -4.07 5.70 1.95
N ILE A 251 -3.01 5.19 1.33
CA ILE A 251 -2.33 5.90 0.24
C ILE A 251 -3.24 6.13 -0.98
N ALA A 252 -4.17 5.20 -1.23
CA ALA A 252 -5.14 5.30 -2.31
C ALA A 252 -6.21 6.34 -2.00
N ASP A 253 -6.74 6.35 -0.77
CA ASP A 253 -7.70 7.37 -0.32
C ASP A 253 -7.08 8.78 -0.40
N PHE A 254 -5.79 8.90 -0.05
CA PHE A 254 -5.06 10.16 -0.17
C PHE A 254 -4.92 10.64 -1.62
N LEU A 255 -4.58 9.74 -2.56
CA LEU A 255 -4.53 10.07 -3.98
C LEU A 255 -5.90 10.54 -4.47
N VAL A 256 -6.96 9.79 -4.14
CA VAL A 256 -8.35 10.13 -4.51
C VAL A 256 -8.76 11.49 -3.95
N ALA A 257 -8.42 11.79 -2.69
CA ALA A 257 -8.68 13.08 -2.07
C ALA A 257 -7.95 14.22 -2.81
N GLY A 258 -6.69 14.01 -3.23
CA GLY A 258 -5.90 14.99 -3.96
C GLY A 258 -6.39 15.26 -5.38
N LEU A 259 -6.83 14.21 -6.10
CA LEU A 259 -7.36 14.31 -7.46
C LEU A 259 -8.70 15.05 -7.50
N SER A 260 -9.57 14.81 -6.52
CA SER A 260 -10.91 15.42 -6.46
C SER A 260 -10.98 16.66 -5.58
N SER A 261 -9.85 17.11 -5.00
CA SER A 261 -9.78 18.20 -4.01
C SER A 261 -10.81 18.04 -2.88
N LEU A 262 -10.95 16.83 -2.34
CA LEU A 262 -11.93 16.54 -1.30
C LEU A 262 -11.60 17.30 -0.01
N GLN A 263 -12.63 17.84 0.64
CA GLN A 263 -12.48 18.54 1.92
C GLN A 263 -12.32 17.57 3.10
N ARG A 264 -12.93 16.38 2.98
CA ARG A 264 -12.79 15.28 3.94
C ARG A 264 -12.46 13.99 3.20
N PRO A 265 -11.62 13.12 3.78
CA PRO A 265 -11.33 11.83 3.20
C PRO A 265 -12.58 10.95 3.15
N VAL A 266 -12.68 10.18 2.09
CA VAL A 266 -13.68 9.13 1.88
C VAL A 266 -12.95 7.81 1.70
N MET A 267 -13.60 6.71 2.06
CA MET A 267 -12.99 5.38 2.08
C MET A 267 -14.03 4.32 1.69
N SER A 268 -13.62 3.25 1.02
CA SER A 268 -14.53 2.12 0.75
C SER A 268 -14.65 1.17 1.95
N PRO A 269 -15.68 0.31 2.03
CA PRO A 269 -15.82 -0.66 3.12
C PRO A 269 -14.65 -1.66 3.12
N GLN A 270 -14.07 -1.94 1.95
CA GLN A 270 -12.87 -2.76 1.78
C GLN A 270 -11.69 -2.19 2.56
N MET A 271 -11.40 -0.90 2.35
CA MET A 271 -10.32 -0.21 3.05
C MET A 271 -10.65 -0.02 4.54
N ALA A 272 -11.89 0.32 4.88
CA ALA A 272 -12.31 0.54 6.28
C ALA A 272 -12.21 -0.75 7.13
N MET A 273 -12.67 -1.89 6.59
CA MET A 273 -12.53 -3.19 7.23
C MET A 273 -11.06 -3.52 7.55
N SER A 274 -10.14 -3.05 6.69
CA SER A 274 -8.70 -3.29 6.86
C SER A 274 -8.07 -2.55 8.04
N TRP A 275 -8.77 -1.59 8.64
CA TRP A 275 -8.28 -0.80 9.77
C TRP A 275 -8.69 -1.35 11.13
N GLY A 276 -9.64 -2.31 11.19
CA GLY A 276 -10.30 -2.72 12.44
C GLY A 276 -11.26 -1.66 12.96
N TYR A 277 -12.07 -2.01 13.96
CA TYR A 277 -13.17 -1.16 14.47
C TYR A 277 -14.12 -0.63 13.38
N PHE A 278 -14.41 -1.47 12.39
CA PHE A 278 -15.40 -1.21 11.37
C PHE A 278 -16.51 -2.27 11.46
N ASP A 279 -17.76 -1.83 11.61
CA ASP A 279 -18.93 -2.67 11.57
C ASP A 279 -19.37 -2.81 10.11
N LEU A 280 -19.14 -4.01 9.57
CA LEU A 280 -19.44 -4.35 8.19
C LEU A 280 -20.95 -4.35 7.90
N GLU A 281 -21.78 -4.72 8.86
CA GLU A 281 -23.23 -4.84 8.67
C GLU A 281 -23.92 -3.48 8.67
N LEU A 282 -23.42 -2.55 9.48
CA LEU A 282 -23.91 -1.17 9.52
C LEU A 282 -23.14 -0.24 8.57
N ASN A 283 -22.10 -0.74 7.92
CA ASN A 283 -21.21 0.02 7.04
C ASN A 283 -20.68 1.31 7.70
N THR A 284 -20.27 1.23 8.96
CA THR A 284 -19.82 2.39 9.77
C THR A 284 -18.70 1.99 10.72
N TRP A 285 -17.93 2.97 11.18
CA TRP A 285 -16.97 2.77 12.28
C TRP A 285 -17.70 2.37 13.58
N ASP A 286 -17.08 1.47 14.36
CA ASP A 286 -17.52 1.07 15.70
C ASP A 286 -17.18 2.18 16.71
N PHE A 287 -17.90 3.30 16.60
CA PHE A 287 -17.73 4.44 17.48
C PHE A 287 -17.87 4.12 18.97
N PRO A 288 -18.76 3.21 19.42
CA PRO A 288 -18.75 2.78 20.82
C PRO A 288 -17.40 2.24 21.28
N ALA A 289 -16.76 1.35 20.50
CA ALA A 289 -15.44 0.83 20.83
C ALA A 289 -14.34 1.90 20.72
N LEU A 290 -14.39 2.74 19.70
CA LEU A 290 -13.41 3.82 19.48
C LEU A 290 -13.48 4.88 20.59
N ASN A 291 -14.68 5.30 21.00
CA ASN A 291 -14.87 6.30 22.06
C ASN A 291 -14.41 5.77 23.43
N ALA A 292 -14.52 4.45 23.66
CA ALA A 292 -14.02 3.80 24.87
C ALA A 292 -12.49 3.83 25.00
N THR A 293 -11.74 4.23 23.95
CA THR A 293 -10.29 4.44 24.02
C THR A 293 -9.89 5.69 24.78
N GLY A 294 -10.84 6.62 25.02
CA GLY A 294 -10.58 7.95 25.57
C GLY A 294 -10.19 9.00 24.52
N TYR A 295 -10.08 8.63 23.25
CA TYR A 295 -9.83 9.54 22.14
C TYR A 295 -11.08 9.70 21.26
N SER A 296 -11.38 10.95 20.87
CA SER A 296 -12.41 11.24 19.87
C SER A 296 -11.80 11.13 18.48
N LEU A 297 -12.16 10.08 17.72
CA LEU A 297 -11.61 9.82 16.38
C LEU A 297 -12.58 10.17 15.25
N SER A 298 -13.84 10.48 15.56
CA SER A 298 -14.90 10.69 14.58
C SER A 298 -14.62 11.82 13.59
N HIS A 299 -13.88 12.85 14.00
CA HIS A 299 -13.49 13.94 13.12
C HIS A 299 -12.28 13.63 12.23
N LEU A 300 -11.49 12.61 12.56
CA LEU A 300 -10.35 12.16 11.76
C LEU A 300 -10.75 11.09 10.76
N LEU A 301 -11.51 10.09 11.21
CA LEU A 301 -11.83 8.91 10.41
C LEU A 301 -12.59 9.30 9.12
N PRO A 302 -12.26 8.66 7.98
CA PRO A 302 -12.94 8.91 6.71
C PRO A 302 -14.42 8.55 6.75
N GLU A 303 -15.20 9.25 5.93
CA GLU A 303 -16.55 8.81 5.62
C GLU A 303 -16.49 7.53 4.77
N VAL A 304 -17.26 6.51 5.15
CA VAL A 304 -17.27 5.24 4.41
C VAL A 304 -18.41 5.25 3.40
N VAL A 305 -18.07 5.10 2.12
CA VAL A 305 -19.02 5.11 1.00
C VAL A 305 -18.95 3.80 0.21
N PRO A 306 -20.04 3.32 -0.41
CA PRO A 306 -20.03 2.05 -1.15
C PRO A 306 -18.97 1.98 -2.25
N CYS A 307 -18.46 0.78 -2.53
CA CYS A 307 -17.59 0.53 -3.68
C CYS A 307 -18.27 0.98 -4.99
N GLY A 308 -17.50 1.57 -5.91
CA GLY A 308 -18.04 2.09 -7.18
C GLY A 308 -18.69 3.48 -7.08
N THR A 309 -18.68 4.12 -5.90
CA THR A 309 -19.13 5.51 -5.74
C THR A 309 -18.16 6.47 -6.46
N VAL A 310 -18.69 7.37 -7.29
CA VAL A 310 -17.96 8.54 -7.78
C VAL A 310 -17.90 9.56 -6.66
N VAL A 311 -16.71 9.83 -6.15
CA VAL A 311 -16.51 10.72 -4.98
C VAL A 311 -16.30 12.17 -5.38
N GLY A 312 -16.00 12.41 -6.65
CA GLY A 312 -15.82 13.73 -7.21
C GLY A 312 -15.34 13.67 -8.65
N LYS A 313 -15.02 14.84 -9.20
CA LYS A 313 -14.38 14.98 -10.51
C LYS A 313 -12.93 15.41 -10.33
N LEU A 314 -12.08 15.00 -11.26
CA LEU A 314 -10.70 15.47 -11.36
C LEU A 314 -10.72 17.01 -11.42
N SER A 315 -10.10 17.65 -10.43
CA SER A 315 -10.27 19.09 -10.18
C SER A 315 -9.39 20.00 -11.03
N PHE A 316 -8.42 19.44 -11.75
CA PHE A 316 -7.46 20.16 -12.59
C PHE A 316 -6.91 19.24 -13.69
N ASP A 317 -6.28 19.79 -14.72
CA ASP A 317 -5.61 18.96 -15.72
C ASP A 317 -4.43 18.21 -15.06
N TRP A 318 -4.39 16.89 -15.21
CA TRP A 318 -3.44 16.04 -14.48
C TRP A 318 -2.75 15.04 -15.41
N GLU A 319 -1.42 15.16 -15.56
CA GLU A 319 -0.59 14.25 -16.38
C GLU A 319 -1.13 14.04 -17.81
N GLY A 320 -1.75 15.07 -18.39
CA GLY A 320 -2.35 15.03 -19.73
C GLY A 320 -3.83 14.63 -19.77
N ILE A 321 -4.43 14.29 -18.62
CA ILE A 321 -5.87 14.06 -18.46
C ILE A 321 -6.55 15.42 -18.24
N PRO A 322 -7.56 15.79 -19.05
CA PRO A 322 -8.33 17.00 -18.83
C PRO A 322 -9.11 16.94 -17.52
N ALA A 323 -9.27 18.09 -16.84
CA ALA A 323 -10.16 18.19 -15.68
C ALA A 323 -11.59 17.70 -16.03
N GLY A 324 -12.31 17.16 -15.04
CA GLY A 324 -13.70 16.73 -15.18
C GLY A 324 -13.93 15.22 -15.29
N ALA A 325 -12.86 14.42 -15.43
CA ALA A 325 -12.94 12.96 -15.34
C ALA A 325 -13.51 12.51 -13.98
N ASP A 326 -14.37 11.50 -13.97
CA ASP A 326 -14.92 10.97 -12.72
C ASP A 326 -13.85 10.26 -11.90
N VAL A 327 -13.81 10.53 -10.60
CA VAL A 327 -12.87 9.87 -9.68
C VAL A 327 -13.68 9.00 -8.72
N PHE A 328 -13.35 7.72 -8.70
CA PHE A 328 -14.04 6.74 -7.87
C PHE A 328 -13.38 6.59 -6.50
N VAL A 329 -14.17 6.14 -5.51
CA VAL A 329 -13.64 5.75 -4.20
C VAL A 329 -12.55 4.67 -4.37
N ALA A 330 -11.50 4.77 -3.55
CA ALA A 330 -10.41 3.79 -3.61
C ALA A 330 -10.86 2.39 -3.17
N LEU A 331 -10.28 1.37 -3.80
CA LEU A 331 -10.60 -0.04 -3.59
C LEU A 331 -9.41 -0.83 -3.03
N GLY A 332 -9.68 -1.90 -2.30
CA GLY A 332 -8.64 -2.79 -1.77
C GLY A 332 -7.98 -3.63 -2.87
N ASP A 333 -6.65 -3.73 -2.82
CA ASP A 333 -5.86 -4.52 -3.77
C ASP A 333 -6.26 -6.00 -3.81
N LEU A 334 -6.54 -6.60 -2.66
CA LEU A 334 -7.02 -7.97 -2.56
C LEU A 334 -8.32 -8.16 -3.34
N GLN A 335 -9.35 -7.37 -3.04
CA GLN A 335 -10.66 -7.49 -3.68
C GLN A 335 -10.56 -7.30 -5.18
N CYS A 336 -9.82 -6.28 -5.63
CA CYS A 336 -9.56 -6.06 -7.04
C CYS A 336 -8.88 -7.29 -7.66
N SER A 337 -7.79 -7.81 -7.07
CA SER A 337 -7.03 -8.92 -7.63
C SER A 337 -7.85 -10.20 -7.88
N VAL A 338 -8.83 -10.49 -7.02
CA VAL A 338 -9.64 -11.71 -7.11
C VAL A 338 -10.95 -11.52 -7.86
N TYR A 339 -11.38 -10.28 -8.08
CA TYR A 339 -12.65 -9.95 -8.74
C TYR A 339 -12.89 -10.69 -10.07
N PRO A 340 -11.91 -10.80 -10.99
CA PRO A 340 -12.17 -11.37 -12.29
C PRO A 340 -12.51 -12.84 -12.25
N PHE A 341 -11.91 -13.55 -11.30
CA PHE A 341 -12.10 -14.98 -11.13
C PHE A 341 -13.42 -15.26 -10.41
N LEU A 342 -13.72 -14.48 -9.38
CA LEU A 342 -14.90 -14.70 -8.56
C LEU A 342 -16.21 -14.24 -9.23
N GLU A 343 -16.21 -13.12 -9.97
CA GLU A 343 -17.44 -12.61 -10.60
C GLU A 343 -17.74 -13.29 -11.95
N ARG A 344 -16.71 -13.62 -12.75
CA ARG A 344 -16.89 -14.27 -14.06
C ARG A 344 -17.39 -15.70 -13.96
N HIS A 345 -16.90 -16.46 -12.97
CA HIS A 345 -17.30 -17.84 -12.78
C HIS A 345 -18.49 -18.01 -11.84
N GLY A 346 -18.84 -16.99 -11.04
CA GLY A 346 -20.06 -16.99 -10.22
C GLY A 346 -21.37 -16.97 -11.03
N LYS A 347 -21.31 -16.63 -12.33
CA LYS A 347 -22.47 -16.63 -13.25
C LYS A 347 -22.62 -17.91 -14.07
N ASN A 348 -21.56 -18.71 -14.22
CA ASN A 348 -21.63 -20.02 -14.88
C ASN A 348 -21.92 -21.09 -13.82
N THR A 349 -23.19 -21.42 -13.66
CA THR A 349 -23.73 -22.40 -12.71
C THR A 349 -23.29 -23.85 -12.96
N ASP A 350 -22.46 -24.11 -13.97
CA ASP A 350 -22.14 -25.46 -14.44
C ASP A 350 -20.86 -26.05 -13.81
N VAL A 351 -20.17 -25.30 -12.95
CA VAL A 351 -19.07 -25.85 -12.14
C VAL A 351 -19.62 -26.20 -10.76
N GLU A 352 -19.92 -27.48 -10.54
CA GLU A 352 -20.19 -28.07 -9.22
C GLU A 352 -18.94 -27.94 -8.33
N GLY A 353 -18.76 -26.78 -7.71
CA GLY A 353 -17.62 -26.44 -6.87
C GLY A 353 -17.29 -24.97 -6.99
N GLY A 354 -17.53 -24.20 -5.93
CA GLY A 354 -17.27 -22.75 -5.92
C GLY A 354 -15.84 -22.40 -6.33
N VAL A 355 -15.66 -21.26 -6.99
CA VAL A 355 -14.33 -20.81 -7.46
C VAL A 355 -13.51 -20.22 -6.31
N ALA A 356 -12.28 -20.71 -6.20
CA ALA A 356 -11.24 -20.12 -5.37
C ALA A 356 -10.30 -19.28 -6.24
N ALA A 357 -10.02 -18.05 -5.82
CA ALA A 357 -9.00 -17.21 -6.44
C ALA A 357 -7.77 -17.15 -5.52
N CYS A 358 -6.58 -17.47 -6.05
CA CYS A 358 -5.33 -17.36 -5.32
C CYS A 358 -4.50 -16.21 -5.86
N ASN A 359 -4.24 -15.21 -5.02
CA ASN A 359 -3.30 -14.12 -5.30
C ASN A 359 -1.95 -14.46 -4.65
N LEU A 360 -0.90 -14.57 -5.46
CA LEU A 360 0.48 -14.78 -5.03
C LEU A 360 1.31 -13.56 -5.44
N SER A 361 1.65 -12.72 -4.46
CA SER A 361 2.46 -11.51 -4.63
C SER A 361 3.59 -11.54 -3.58
N THR A 362 3.93 -10.41 -2.93
CA THR A 362 4.85 -10.43 -1.78
C THR A 362 4.38 -11.41 -0.70
N SER A 363 3.08 -11.39 -0.40
CA SER A 363 2.35 -12.35 0.43
C SER A 363 1.50 -13.29 -0.43
N ALA A 364 0.69 -14.14 0.19
CA ALA A 364 -0.26 -15.00 -0.51
C ALA A 364 -1.65 -14.87 0.11
N GLN A 365 -2.69 -14.89 -0.71
CA GLN A 365 -4.09 -14.91 -0.27
C GLN A 365 -4.88 -15.90 -1.13
N ILE A 366 -5.81 -16.63 -0.51
CA ILE A 366 -6.82 -17.42 -1.21
C ILE A 366 -8.19 -16.88 -0.80
N ALA A 367 -9.04 -16.59 -1.78
CA ALA A 367 -10.36 -16.02 -1.57
C ALA A 367 -11.47 -16.85 -2.23
N PHE A 368 -12.62 -16.92 -1.56
CA PHE A 368 -13.87 -17.49 -2.07
C PHE A 368 -14.98 -16.46 -1.94
N LYS A 369 -15.88 -16.36 -2.93
CA LYS A 369 -17.11 -15.57 -2.77
C LYS A 369 -18.12 -16.35 -1.92
N ILE A 370 -18.68 -15.71 -0.89
CA ILE A 370 -19.73 -16.33 -0.08
C ILE A 370 -21.03 -16.34 -0.89
N PRO A 371 -21.70 -17.50 -1.05
CA PRO A 371 -23.01 -17.56 -1.69
C PRO A 371 -24.04 -16.73 -0.93
N SER A 372 -24.91 -16.01 -1.63
CA SER A 372 -25.93 -15.13 -1.04
C SER A 372 -26.92 -15.87 -0.11
N SER A 373 -27.10 -17.18 -0.29
CA SER A 373 -27.90 -18.04 0.60
C SER A 373 -27.29 -18.26 1.98
N LEU A 374 -25.98 -18.10 2.13
CA LEU A 374 -25.27 -18.21 3.40
C LEU A 374 -25.11 -16.84 4.08
N ALA A 375 -25.11 -15.76 3.30
CA ALA A 375 -25.03 -14.38 3.80
C ALA A 375 -26.32 -13.88 4.47
N SER A 376 -27.48 -14.47 4.15
CA SER A 376 -28.81 -14.05 4.62
C SER A 376 -29.24 -14.63 5.97
N ASN A 377 -28.39 -15.45 6.63
CA ASN A 377 -28.64 -15.96 7.99
C ASN A 377 -27.65 -15.38 9.02
N PRO A 378 -27.84 -14.14 9.50
CA PRO A 378 -27.12 -13.63 10.66
C PRO A 378 -27.87 -13.85 11.98
N SER A 379 -28.99 -14.58 12.01
CA SER A 379 -29.80 -14.80 13.23
C SER A 379 -29.93 -16.28 13.59
N PRO A 380 -29.72 -16.66 14.87
CA PRO A 380 -29.98 -18.00 15.37
C PRO A 380 -31.48 -18.12 15.65
N THR A 381 -32.29 -18.29 14.62
CA THR A 381 -33.67 -18.77 14.81
C THR A 381 -33.80 -20.16 14.17
N PRO A 382 -34.09 -21.20 14.96
CA PRO A 382 -34.14 -22.55 14.45
C PRO A 382 -35.38 -22.70 13.56
N SER A 383 -35.15 -23.00 12.28
CA SER A 383 -36.19 -23.50 11.38
C SER A 383 -36.56 -24.93 11.81
N PRO A 384 -37.85 -25.32 11.76
CA PRO A 384 -38.33 -26.54 12.44
C PRO A 384 -38.04 -27.86 11.70
N PHE A 385 -37.08 -27.89 10.78
CA PHE A 385 -36.74 -29.11 10.04
C PHE A 385 -35.24 -29.25 9.81
N HIS A 386 -34.51 -29.60 10.87
CA HIS A 386 -33.42 -30.58 10.82
C HIS A 386 -32.90 -30.81 12.25
N THR A 387 -33.26 -31.96 12.83
CA THR A 387 -32.60 -32.54 14.00
C THR A 387 -31.19 -32.99 13.59
N LEU A 388 -30.25 -32.05 13.55
CA LEU A 388 -28.82 -32.32 13.61
C LEU A 388 -28.30 -31.77 14.93
N SER A 389 -27.53 -32.59 15.64
CA SER A 389 -27.04 -32.34 17.01
C SER A 389 -26.56 -30.91 17.25
N GLU A 390 -27.07 -30.27 18.30
CA GLU A 390 -26.75 -28.90 18.73
C GLU A 390 -25.28 -28.64 19.13
N ASN A 391 -24.33 -29.55 18.83
CA ASN A 391 -22.96 -29.51 19.35
C ASN A 391 -21.83 -29.71 18.31
N SER A 392 -22.09 -29.71 17.01
CA SER A 392 -21.01 -29.78 16.01
C SER A 392 -20.73 -28.41 15.39
N GLU A 393 -19.80 -27.65 15.96
CA GLU A 393 -19.23 -26.45 15.34
C GLU A 393 -18.77 -26.75 13.91
N SER A 394 -19.19 -25.93 12.94
CA SER A 394 -18.78 -26.15 11.55
C SER A 394 -17.29 -25.87 11.35
N VAL A 395 -16.67 -26.49 10.32
CA VAL A 395 -15.26 -26.19 9.99
C VAL A 395 -15.07 -24.70 9.72
N PHE A 396 -16.03 -24.06 9.06
CA PHE A 396 -16.02 -22.63 8.79
C PHE A 396 -15.98 -21.80 10.08
N GLU A 397 -16.91 -22.04 11.01
CA GLU A 397 -16.97 -21.34 12.30
C GLU A 397 -15.68 -21.53 13.10
N ARG A 398 -15.16 -22.76 13.15
CA ARG A 398 -13.91 -23.06 13.85
C ARG A 398 -12.72 -22.30 13.25
N LEU A 399 -12.63 -22.25 11.93
CA LEU A 399 -11.55 -21.52 11.24
C LEU A 399 -11.68 -20.00 11.43
N LEU A 400 -12.90 -19.48 11.43
CA LEU A 400 -13.18 -18.07 11.69
C LEU A 400 -12.83 -17.69 13.14
N LYS A 401 -13.32 -18.45 14.13
CA LYS A 401 -13.00 -18.24 15.56
C LYS A 401 -11.51 -18.36 15.86
N SER A 402 -10.81 -19.27 15.18
CA SER A 402 -9.36 -19.42 15.29
C SER A 402 -8.55 -18.43 14.45
N LYS A 403 -9.20 -17.47 13.77
CA LYS A 403 -8.60 -16.42 12.93
C LYS A 403 -7.69 -16.97 11.81
N ARG A 404 -7.99 -18.17 11.31
CA ARG A 404 -7.30 -18.77 10.15
C ARG A 404 -7.89 -18.31 8.82
N ILE A 405 -9.15 -17.89 8.85
CA ILE A 405 -9.84 -17.22 7.75
C ILE A 405 -10.47 -15.93 8.28
N ALA A 406 -10.74 -15.00 7.39
CA ALA A 406 -11.45 -13.76 7.68
C ALA A 406 -12.51 -13.50 6.61
N VAL A 407 -13.61 -12.86 6.98
CA VAL A 407 -14.67 -12.43 6.06
C VAL A 407 -14.47 -10.96 5.74
N TRP A 408 -14.50 -10.61 4.46
CA TRP A 408 -14.26 -9.26 3.97
C TRP A 408 -15.40 -8.79 3.06
N PRO A 409 -15.72 -7.48 3.05
CA PRO A 409 -16.58 -6.91 2.00
C PRO A 409 -15.95 -7.10 0.63
N PHE A 410 -16.82 -7.30 -0.36
CA PHE A 410 -16.44 -7.37 -1.76
C PHE A 410 -16.89 -6.11 -2.49
N PHE A 411 -17.59 -6.19 -3.63
CA PHE A 411 -17.99 -5.02 -4.42
C PHE A 411 -19.44 -4.58 -4.20
N LYS A 412 -20.37 -5.52 -4.03
CA LYS A 412 -21.78 -5.21 -3.75
C LYS A 412 -21.99 -5.13 -2.23
N PRO A 413 -22.96 -4.33 -1.74
CA PRO A 413 -23.20 -4.14 -0.31
C PRO A 413 -23.37 -5.44 0.49
N ASP A 414 -23.98 -6.47 -0.10
CA ASP A 414 -24.20 -7.78 0.54
C ASP A 414 -23.18 -8.84 0.14
N ASP A 415 -22.29 -8.54 -0.81
CA ASP A 415 -21.28 -9.49 -1.24
C ASP A 415 -20.14 -9.55 -0.22
N ARG A 416 -19.70 -10.77 0.05
CA ARG A 416 -18.60 -11.07 0.97
C ARG A 416 -17.64 -12.05 0.33
N ILE A 417 -16.38 -11.94 0.70
CA ILE A 417 -15.36 -12.95 0.41
C ILE A 417 -14.78 -13.52 1.70
N VAL A 418 -14.51 -14.82 1.70
CA VAL A 418 -13.72 -15.49 2.74
C VAL A 418 -12.28 -15.52 2.27
N VAL A 419 -11.37 -15.08 3.12
CA VAL A 419 -9.95 -14.95 2.80
C VAL A 419 -9.13 -15.76 3.78
N ALA A 420 -8.28 -16.64 3.26
CA ALA A 420 -7.15 -17.21 3.99
C ALA A 420 -5.89 -16.47 3.55
N ALA A 421 -5.25 -15.75 4.46
CA ALA A 421 -4.06 -14.94 4.17
C ALA A 421 -2.80 -15.59 4.76
N SER A 422 -1.69 -15.47 4.03
CA SER A 422 -0.35 -15.89 4.45
C SER A 422 0.62 -14.74 4.24
N LEU A 423 1.39 -14.40 5.26
CA LEU A 423 2.49 -13.44 5.17
C LEU A 423 3.66 -13.97 4.32
N ASN A 424 3.63 -15.27 3.97
CA ASN A 424 4.62 -15.95 3.16
C ASN A 424 4.01 -16.23 1.77
N GLY A 425 4.61 -15.63 0.75
CA GLY A 425 4.27 -15.85 -0.65
C GLY A 425 5.53 -15.71 -1.50
N GLY A 426 5.53 -14.76 -2.43
CA GLY A 426 6.69 -14.44 -3.27
C GLY A 426 7.91 -13.96 -2.49
N ASN A 427 7.74 -13.41 -1.29
CA ASN A 427 8.87 -13.02 -0.43
C ASN A 427 9.79 -14.19 -0.04
N VAL A 428 9.25 -15.40 0.14
CA VAL A 428 10.03 -16.60 0.42
C VAL A 428 10.87 -16.99 -0.79
N VAL A 429 10.26 -16.94 -1.98
CA VAL A 429 10.95 -17.20 -3.25
C VAL A 429 12.04 -16.16 -3.50
N GLU A 430 11.74 -14.88 -3.29
CA GLU A 430 12.71 -13.79 -3.43
C GLU A 430 13.91 -13.97 -2.48
N ARG A 431 13.65 -14.32 -1.21
CA ARG A 431 14.70 -14.58 -0.22
C ARG A 431 15.58 -15.75 -0.63
N PHE A 432 14.96 -16.83 -1.11
CA PHE A 432 15.68 -18.01 -1.60
C PHE A 432 16.58 -17.67 -2.79
N VAL A 433 16.06 -16.92 -3.78
CA VAL A 433 16.85 -16.46 -4.95
C VAL A 433 18.01 -15.55 -4.53
N LYS A 434 17.78 -14.63 -3.58
CA LYS A 434 18.86 -13.77 -3.04
C LYS A 434 19.95 -14.59 -2.37
N MET A 435 19.59 -15.61 -1.59
CA MET A 435 20.54 -16.53 -0.96
C MET A 435 21.36 -17.28 -2.01
N LEU A 436 20.71 -17.86 -3.03
CA LEU A 436 21.40 -18.56 -4.10
C LEU A 436 22.40 -17.65 -4.85
N ARG A 437 22.03 -16.39 -5.11
CA ARG A 437 22.94 -15.41 -5.74
C ARG A 437 24.19 -15.16 -4.90
N VAL A 438 24.04 -15.04 -3.59
CA VAL A 438 25.19 -14.88 -2.67
C VAL A 438 26.09 -16.12 -2.73
N TRP A 439 25.52 -17.33 -2.72
CA TRP A 439 26.30 -18.56 -2.82
C TRP A 439 27.01 -18.70 -4.17
N CYS A 440 26.34 -18.43 -5.30
CA CYS A 440 26.98 -18.44 -6.61
C CYS A 440 28.20 -17.52 -6.64
N HIS A 441 28.09 -16.32 -6.07
CA HIS A 441 29.20 -15.39 -5.96
C HIS A 441 30.35 -15.94 -5.10
N GLN A 442 30.04 -16.54 -3.95
CA GLN A 442 31.03 -17.16 -3.05
C GLN A 442 31.72 -18.39 -3.66
N LEU A 443 31.00 -19.15 -4.50
CA LEU A 443 31.49 -20.35 -5.16
C LEU A 443 32.19 -20.06 -6.50
N GLY A 444 32.36 -18.79 -6.88
CA GLY A 444 32.99 -18.40 -8.15
C GLY A 444 32.16 -18.76 -9.39
N CYS A 445 30.86 -19.03 -9.24
CA CYS A 445 29.97 -19.24 -10.36
C CYS A 445 29.70 -17.89 -11.05
N PRO A 446 29.71 -17.80 -12.39
CA PRO A 446 29.38 -16.57 -13.10
C PRO A 446 27.99 -16.09 -12.65
N ALA A 447 27.90 -14.80 -12.31
CA ALA A 447 26.65 -14.23 -11.81
C ALA A 447 25.53 -14.44 -12.84
N ILE A 448 24.38 -14.94 -12.39
CA ILE A 448 23.15 -14.90 -13.18
C ILE A 448 22.74 -13.42 -13.25
N GLU A 449 23.26 -12.68 -14.23
CA GLU A 449 22.86 -11.30 -14.48
C GLU A 449 21.36 -11.24 -14.81
N SER A 450 20.64 -10.36 -14.13
CA SER A 450 19.19 -10.26 -14.16
C SER A 450 18.64 -9.52 -15.40
N THR A 451 19.22 -9.71 -16.57
CA THR A 451 18.85 -8.96 -17.78
C THR A 451 18.66 -9.86 -18.99
N GLN A 452 17.58 -10.64 -18.97
CA GLN A 452 16.75 -10.83 -20.17
C GLN A 452 15.28 -10.80 -19.76
N ARG A 453 14.65 -9.62 -19.78
CA ARG A 453 13.23 -9.54 -20.14
C ARG A 453 13.17 -9.93 -21.61
N ALA A 454 13.07 -11.22 -21.90
CA ALA A 454 12.81 -11.68 -23.25
C ALA A 454 11.45 -11.11 -23.69
N HIS A 455 11.48 -10.13 -24.60
CA HIS A 455 10.34 -9.84 -25.45
C HIS A 455 10.15 -11.07 -26.36
N LEU A 456 9.42 -12.07 -25.87
CA LEU A 456 8.95 -13.18 -26.70
C LEU A 456 7.73 -12.71 -27.50
N ASN A 457 7.97 -11.79 -28.43
CA ASN A 457 7.07 -11.45 -29.53
C ASN A 457 7.93 -11.23 -30.78
N GLN A 458 8.64 -12.25 -31.21
CA GLN A 458 9.14 -12.38 -32.59
C GLN A 458 9.56 -13.83 -32.85
N HIS A 459 8.88 -14.47 -33.80
CA HIS A 459 9.35 -15.70 -34.45
C HIS A 459 10.68 -15.43 -35.13
N PHE A 460 11.75 -16.16 -34.78
CA PHE A 460 12.90 -16.45 -35.67
C PHE A 460 13.73 -17.65 -35.13
N PRO A 461 14.52 -18.34 -35.97
CA PRO A 461 14.83 -19.76 -35.87
C PRO A 461 16.04 -20.03 -34.97
N HIS A 462 16.13 -21.28 -34.49
CA HIS A 462 17.17 -21.81 -33.63
C HIS A 462 18.61 -21.40 -34.02
N PRO A 463 19.43 -20.87 -33.08
CA PRO A 463 20.88 -20.95 -33.19
C PRO A 463 21.38 -22.30 -32.61
N PRO A 464 22.57 -22.79 -33.05
CA PRO A 464 23.08 -24.10 -32.66
C PRO A 464 23.57 -24.12 -31.20
N PRO A 465 23.64 -25.30 -30.57
CA PRO A 465 23.93 -25.42 -29.14
C PRO A 465 25.42 -25.18 -28.85
N THR A 466 25.73 -24.18 -28.03
CA THR A 466 26.99 -24.11 -27.29
C THR A 466 26.83 -24.81 -25.94
N GLU A 467 27.66 -25.82 -25.69
CA GLU A 467 27.74 -26.56 -24.44
C GLU A 467 28.10 -25.63 -23.28
N LEU A 468 27.16 -25.44 -22.36
CA LEU A 468 27.41 -24.87 -21.04
C LEU A 468 26.81 -25.83 -20.02
N ASN A 469 27.68 -26.62 -19.38
CA ASN A 469 27.32 -27.42 -18.21
C ASN A 469 26.94 -26.48 -17.06
N GLY A 470 25.65 -26.35 -16.80
CA GLY A 470 25.12 -25.60 -15.68
C GLY A 470 23.62 -25.82 -15.52
N PHE A 471 23.14 -25.85 -14.28
CA PHE A 471 21.71 -25.83 -13.98
C PHE A 471 21.09 -24.56 -14.56
N LYS A 472 20.16 -24.70 -15.50
CA LYS A 472 19.34 -23.58 -15.97
C LYS A 472 18.04 -23.56 -15.20
N VAL A 473 17.84 -22.52 -14.39
CA VAL A 473 16.54 -22.22 -13.78
C VAL A 473 15.84 -21.21 -14.68
N HIS A 474 14.79 -21.65 -15.37
CA HIS A 474 13.93 -20.76 -16.16
C HIS A 474 12.78 -20.26 -15.29
N LEU A 475 12.83 -18.99 -14.90
CA LEU A 475 11.72 -18.31 -14.21
C LEU A 475 10.83 -17.65 -15.26
N PHE A 476 9.64 -18.22 -15.49
CA PHE A 476 8.63 -17.59 -16.33
C PHE A 476 7.62 -16.85 -15.44
N ILE A 477 7.61 -15.52 -15.53
CA ILE A 477 6.54 -14.68 -14.99
C ILE A 477 5.72 -14.20 -16.19
N LYS A 478 4.48 -14.70 -16.30
CA LYS A 478 3.51 -14.17 -17.27
C LYS A 478 2.52 -13.31 -16.49
N SER A 479 2.43 -12.04 -16.87
CA SER A 479 1.40 -11.13 -16.36
C SER A 479 0.37 -10.89 -17.45
N THR A 480 -0.88 -11.22 -17.17
CA THR A 480 -2.03 -10.99 -18.05
C THR A 480 -2.96 -9.99 -17.35
N PHE A 481 -3.69 -9.20 -18.13
CA PHE A 481 -4.63 -8.20 -17.62
C PHE A 481 -6.04 -8.58 -18.03
N HIS A 482 -6.99 -8.42 -17.11
CA HIS A 482 -8.41 -8.58 -17.38
C HIS A 482 -9.18 -7.33 -16.98
N VAL A 483 -10.25 -7.05 -17.72
CA VAL A 483 -11.09 -5.88 -17.49
C VAL A 483 -12.53 -6.31 -17.35
N ILE A 484 -13.15 -5.94 -16.23
CA ILE A 484 -14.51 -6.35 -15.88
C ILE A 484 -15.17 -5.21 -15.13
N ASP A 485 -16.37 -4.83 -15.55
CA ASP A 485 -17.26 -3.84 -14.91
C ASP A 485 -16.52 -2.56 -14.45
N ASN A 486 -15.74 -1.96 -15.36
CA ASN A 486 -14.99 -0.71 -15.16
C ASN A 486 -13.78 -0.75 -14.21
N ALA A 487 -13.30 -1.94 -13.80
CA ALA A 487 -12.09 -2.11 -13.01
C ALA A 487 -10.97 -2.87 -13.77
N VAL A 488 -9.72 -2.42 -13.65
CA VAL A 488 -8.53 -3.07 -14.24
C VAL A 488 -7.81 -3.92 -13.21
N ILE A 489 -7.60 -5.20 -13.52
CA ILE A 489 -7.01 -6.15 -12.58
C ILE A 489 -5.84 -6.90 -13.22
N LEU A 490 -4.75 -7.00 -12.46
CA LEU A 490 -3.48 -7.58 -12.87
C LEU A 490 -3.31 -9.01 -12.33
N GLU A 491 -2.91 -9.92 -13.21
CA GLU A 491 -2.55 -11.30 -12.88
C GLU A 491 -1.02 -11.49 -12.90
N SER A 492 -0.48 -12.41 -12.11
CA SER A 492 0.91 -12.86 -12.18
C SER A 492 0.98 -14.37 -11.93
N TYR A 493 1.50 -15.13 -12.90
CA TYR A 493 1.73 -16.58 -12.78
C TYR A 493 3.18 -16.90 -12.37
N LEU A 494 3.37 -17.97 -11.60
CA LEU A 494 4.68 -18.55 -11.28
C LEU A 494 4.70 -20.03 -11.70
N PHE A 495 5.52 -20.36 -12.72
CA PHE A 495 5.82 -21.75 -13.09
C PHE A 495 7.25 -22.10 -12.70
N PHE A 496 7.44 -23.26 -12.07
CA PHE A 496 8.75 -23.87 -11.86
C PHE A 496 8.89 -25.05 -12.82
N CYS A 497 9.91 -25.02 -13.69
CA CYS A 497 10.31 -26.18 -14.48
C CYS A 497 11.76 -26.51 -14.11
N LEU A 498 11.97 -27.69 -13.54
CA LEU A 498 13.30 -28.26 -13.30
C LEU A 498 13.57 -29.27 -14.42
N GLU A 499 14.45 -28.92 -15.37
CA GLU A 499 14.98 -29.91 -16.30
C GLU A 499 16.25 -30.52 -15.70
N GLN A 500 16.24 -31.85 -15.56
CA GLN A 500 17.41 -32.64 -15.21
C GLN A 500 17.88 -33.33 -16.49
N SER A 501 19.00 -32.87 -17.05
CA SER A 501 19.64 -33.55 -18.18
C SER A 501 20.25 -34.87 -17.69
N PHE A 502 19.55 -35.99 -17.85
CA PHE A 502 20.16 -37.32 -17.68
C PHE A 502 20.96 -37.64 -18.95
N VAL A 503 22.29 -37.64 -18.82
CA VAL A 503 23.17 -38.28 -19.81
C VAL A 503 23.25 -39.76 -19.43
N THR A 504 22.53 -40.62 -20.15
CA THR A 504 22.78 -42.07 -20.11
C THR A 504 24.08 -42.35 -20.87
N GLY A 505 25.22 -42.27 -20.19
CA GLY A 505 26.48 -42.77 -20.69
C GLY A 505 26.54 -44.28 -20.53
N VAL A 506 26.12 -45.03 -21.55
CA VAL A 506 26.52 -46.43 -21.71
C VAL A 506 27.96 -46.40 -22.21
N SER A 507 28.89 -46.83 -21.36
CA SER A 507 30.30 -47.00 -21.69
C SER A 507 30.48 -48.29 -22.49
N ASP A 508 30.72 -48.18 -23.79
CA ASP A 508 31.33 -49.27 -24.56
C ASP A 508 32.85 -49.19 -24.39
N CYS A 509 33.42 -50.22 -23.74
CA CYS A 509 34.85 -50.47 -23.73
C CYS A 509 35.34 -50.90 -25.12
N PRO A 510 36.53 -50.46 -25.58
CA PRO A 510 37.24 -51.13 -26.65
C PRO A 510 38.19 -52.20 -26.08
N ASP A 511 38.11 -53.39 -26.65
CA ASP A 511 39.09 -54.48 -26.49
C ASP A 511 40.52 -54.06 -26.91
N GLY A 512 41.50 -54.63 -26.22
CA GLY A 512 42.75 -55.09 -26.84
C GLY A 512 43.98 -54.18 -26.75
N SER A 513 44.78 -54.40 -25.70
CA SER A 513 46.18 -54.92 -25.72
C SER A 513 46.98 -54.38 -24.53
#